data_AF-A0A6G4MEB9-F1
#
_entry.id   AF-A0A6G4MEB9-F1
#
_cell.length_a   1.000
_cell.length_b   1.000
_cell.length_c   1.000
_cell.angle_alpha   90.00
_cell.angle_beta   90.00
_cell.angle_gamma   90.00
#
_symmetry.space_group_name_H-M   'P 1'
#
loop_
_entity.id
_entity.type
_entity.pdbx_description
1 polymer ?
#
loop_
_entity_poly.entity_id
_entity_poly.type
_entity_poly.pdbx_seq_one_letter_code
_entity_poly.pdbx_strand_id
1 'polypeptide(L)'
;MTSESNRTGALGVNYVEGVLLEWGWGFQKIDQENDDGFDGIIYIRSKKVDPAKPDDRRRQYWEGTGGLIHVQIKTGDGYIKKQDKQEITLGLNNIPEKRLLWKKSALPCILIFVSRDDKGHYYSYWSDLKSDSTYVSDTSNNVKVFRKNRFFRSPECKGPLRKLSRSSHGYINKPVIDLAKYDSLHGLIEPKLPGGLNVPLKYRAIEFYKEWKRIGAVNPCFGNVIINRTGWSHITRKDRPMGRIETSFSLLPYASRIINDVTSWRTLTSIRKYDKRQDKHITYVDFIGLTAKVIIKNRGSTEVMVVLKRETKFLDGDLNTKPINRVWFYTVYEPGRGK
;
A
#
# COMPACT_ATOMS: atom_id res chain seq x y z
N MET A 1 -10.38 24.39 3.51
CA MET A 1 -8.94 24.21 3.20
C MET A 1 -8.62 25.21 2.10
N THR A 2 -7.55 26.02 2.22
CA THR A 2 -7.22 27.05 1.22
C THR A 2 -6.32 26.49 0.11
N SER A 3 -6.26 27.17 -1.03
CA SER A 3 -5.30 26.86 -2.12
C SER A 3 -3.85 26.79 -1.60
N GLU A 4 -3.50 27.65 -0.65
CA GLU A 4 -2.17 27.71 -0.06
C GLU A 4 -1.87 26.53 0.89
N SER A 5 -2.86 26.06 1.66
CA SER A 5 -2.72 24.83 2.44
C SER A 5 -2.49 23.61 1.54
N ASN A 6 -3.21 23.53 0.42
CA ASN A 6 -3.04 22.44 -0.56
C ASN A 6 -1.65 22.50 -1.22
N ARG A 7 -1.20 23.71 -1.60
CA ARG A 7 0.15 23.94 -2.13
C ARG A 7 1.23 23.48 -1.15
N THR A 8 1.09 23.86 0.12
CA THR A 8 2.03 23.51 1.19
C THR A 8 2.06 21.99 1.44
N GLY A 9 0.90 21.34 1.45
CA GLY A 9 0.80 19.88 1.52
C GLY A 9 1.54 19.20 0.36
N ALA A 10 1.27 19.63 -0.88
CA ALA A 10 1.91 19.10 -2.08
C ALA A 10 3.44 19.27 -2.07
N LEU A 11 3.95 20.42 -1.59
CA LEU A 11 5.39 20.66 -1.44
C LEU A 11 6.06 19.65 -0.51
N GLY A 12 5.41 19.27 0.60
CA GLY A 12 5.93 18.27 1.52
C GLY A 12 5.96 16.87 0.90
N VAL A 13 4.88 16.49 0.23
CA VAL A 13 4.80 15.20 -0.48
C VAL A 13 5.91 15.10 -1.54
N ASN A 14 6.10 16.16 -2.35
CA ASN A 14 7.14 16.19 -3.38
C ASN A 14 8.55 16.13 -2.78
N TYR A 15 8.78 16.79 -1.63
CA TYR A 15 10.05 16.69 -0.91
C TYR A 15 10.33 15.24 -0.48
N VAL A 16 9.35 14.57 0.12
CA VAL A 16 9.47 13.18 0.56
C VAL A 16 9.72 12.25 -0.62
N GLU A 17 8.97 12.39 -1.71
CA GLU A 17 9.19 11.63 -2.94
C GLU A 17 10.62 11.81 -3.48
N GLY A 18 11.14 13.04 -3.48
CA GLY A 18 12.50 13.35 -3.92
C GLY A 18 13.57 12.67 -3.06
N VAL A 19 13.42 12.70 -1.72
CA VAL A 19 14.34 12.01 -0.80
C VAL A 19 14.31 10.49 -1.04
N LEU A 20 13.12 9.91 -1.18
CA LEU A 20 12.96 8.47 -1.41
C LEU A 20 13.52 8.04 -2.76
N LEU A 21 13.36 8.86 -3.80
CA LEU A 21 13.92 8.60 -5.12
C LEU A 21 15.44 8.52 -5.09
N GLU A 22 16.10 9.48 -4.43
CA GLU A 22 17.56 9.47 -4.20
C GLU A 22 18.01 8.24 -3.40
N TRP A 23 17.16 7.79 -2.47
CA TRP A 23 17.42 6.57 -1.74
C TRP A 23 17.25 5.29 -2.58
N GLY A 24 16.57 5.39 -3.72
CA GLY A 24 16.14 4.28 -4.58
C GLY A 24 14.89 3.57 -4.07
N TRP A 25 14.13 4.19 -3.17
CA TRP A 25 12.91 3.66 -2.56
C TRP A 25 11.66 4.12 -3.32
N GLY A 26 10.56 3.40 -3.15
CA GLY A 26 9.27 3.76 -3.75
C GLY A 26 8.38 4.54 -2.79
N PHE A 27 7.48 5.33 -3.34
CA PHE A 27 6.39 5.97 -2.61
C PHE A 27 5.08 5.83 -3.39
N GLN A 28 3.98 5.59 -2.69
CA GLN A 28 2.65 5.61 -3.25
C GLN A 28 1.76 6.51 -2.41
N LYS A 29 1.23 7.57 -3.03
CA LYS A 29 0.21 8.43 -2.42
C LYS A 29 -1.07 7.63 -2.18
N ILE A 30 -1.70 7.88 -1.03
CA ILE A 30 -3.07 7.46 -0.76
C ILE A 30 -3.96 8.65 -1.08
N ASP A 31 -4.95 8.46 -1.96
CA ASP A 31 -5.86 9.53 -2.36
C ASP A 31 -6.67 10.04 -1.17
N GLN A 32 -6.92 11.35 -1.09
CA GLN A 32 -7.62 11.99 0.04
C GLN A 32 -9.03 11.44 0.29
N GLU A 33 -9.71 10.93 -0.74
CA GLU A 33 -11.02 10.25 -0.61
C GLU A 33 -10.93 8.92 0.16
N ASN A 34 -9.72 8.38 0.28
CA ASN A 34 -9.38 7.18 1.04
C ASN A 34 -8.61 7.50 2.34
N ASP A 35 -8.52 8.77 2.73
CA ASP A 35 -7.66 9.24 3.83
C ASP A 35 -8.25 8.89 5.20
N ASP A 36 -7.74 7.80 5.77
CA ASP A 36 -7.99 7.39 7.15
C ASP A 36 -6.83 7.84 8.08
N GLY A 37 -6.09 8.90 7.74
CA GLY A 37 -4.97 9.43 8.53
C GLY A 37 -3.58 8.97 8.06
N PHE A 38 -3.41 8.77 6.75
CA PHE A 38 -2.11 8.51 6.11
C PHE A 38 -2.07 9.15 4.72
N ASP A 39 -0.93 9.77 4.38
CA ASP A 39 -0.71 10.39 3.07
C ASP A 39 -0.07 9.43 2.05
N GLY A 40 0.52 8.31 2.51
CA GLY A 40 1.12 7.34 1.60
C GLY A 40 1.81 6.13 2.24
N ILE A 41 2.39 5.30 1.37
CA ILE A 41 3.17 4.10 1.71
C ILE A 41 4.58 4.22 1.12
N ILE A 42 5.60 4.00 1.94
CA ILE A 42 7.00 3.85 1.52
C ILE A 42 7.28 2.38 1.23
N TYR A 43 7.95 2.12 0.10
CA TYR A 43 8.46 0.81 -0.30
C TYR A 43 9.98 0.80 -0.20
N ILE A 44 10.50 0.01 0.74
CA ILE A 44 11.95 -0.13 0.92
C ILE A 44 12.53 -1.02 -0.17
N ARG A 45 13.61 -0.54 -0.78
CA ARG A 45 14.35 -1.25 -1.81
C ARG A 45 15.83 -1.32 -1.49
N SER A 46 16.47 -2.31 -2.10
CA SER A 46 17.92 -2.46 -2.09
C SER A 46 18.45 -2.41 -3.51
N LYS A 47 19.56 -1.70 -3.69
CA LYS A 47 20.28 -1.68 -4.95
C LYS A 47 20.95 -3.04 -5.12
N LYS A 48 20.71 -3.67 -6.25
CA LYS A 48 21.43 -4.85 -6.73
C LYS A 48 22.47 -4.39 -7.73
N VAL A 49 23.67 -4.94 -7.57
CA VAL A 49 24.85 -4.64 -8.38
C VAL A 49 25.45 -5.97 -8.77
N ASP A 50 25.79 -6.13 -10.05
CA ASP A 50 26.53 -7.29 -10.54
C ASP A 50 27.95 -7.27 -9.96
N PRO A 51 28.36 -8.25 -9.12
CA PRO A 51 29.68 -8.26 -8.52
C PRO A 51 30.81 -8.31 -9.56
N ALA A 52 30.57 -8.90 -10.73
CA ALA A 52 31.56 -9.01 -11.79
C ALA A 52 31.74 -7.70 -12.57
N LYS A 53 30.73 -6.82 -12.56
CA LYS A 53 30.74 -5.54 -13.27
C LYS A 53 30.06 -4.45 -12.42
N PRO A 54 30.67 -4.06 -11.29
CA PRO A 54 30.02 -3.16 -10.34
C PRO A 54 29.72 -1.77 -10.92
N ASP A 55 30.53 -1.30 -11.88
CA ASP A 55 30.41 0.02 -12.48
C ASP A 55 29.40 0.09 -13.65
N ASP A 56 28.93 -1.06 -14.16
CA ASP A 56 27.95 -1.09 -15.24
C ASP A 56 26.55 -0.74 -14.72
N ARG A 57 26.18 0.55 -14.86
CA ARG A 57 24.87 1.07 -14.45
C ARG A 57 23.70 0.34 -15.11
N ARG A 58 23.86 -0.28 -16.28
CA ARG A 58 22.79 -1.01 -16.98
C ARG A 58 22.43 -2.31 -16.26
N ARG A 59 23.36 -2.85 -15.46
CA ARG A 59 23.18 -4.06 -14.65
C ARG A 59 22.80 -3.75 -13.20
N GLN A 60 22.67 -2.47 -12.85
CA GLN A 60 22.23 -2.05 -11.54
C GLN A 60 20.70 -1.88 -11.56
N TYR A 61 20.02 -2.48 -10.58
CA TYR A 61 18.57 -2.34 -10.45
C TYR A 61 18.15 -2.27 -8.98
N TRP A 62 16.93 -1.80 -8.73
CA TRP A 62 16.38 -1.68 -7.38
C TRP A 62 15.35 -2.78 -7.16
N GLU A 63 15.62 -3.65 -6.19
CA GLU A 63 14.73 -4.75 -5.82
C GLU A 63 13.99 -4.41 -4.52
N GLY A 64 12.69 -4.69 -4.48
CA GLY A 64 11.88 -4.54 -3.26
C GLY A 64 12.37 -5.48 -2.16
N THR A 65 12.54 -4.96 -0.94
CA THR A 65 12.89 -5.80 0.22
C THR A 65 11.65 -6.40 0.90
N GLY A 66 10.44 -6.05 0.43
CA GLY A 66 9.19 -6.31 1.14
C GLY A 66 8.93 -5.38 2.34
N GLY A 67 9.88 -4.50 2.68
CA GLY A 67 9.72 -3.53 3.75
C GLY A 67 8.74 -2.44 3.35
N LEU A 68 7.67 -2.28 4.13
CA LEU A 68 6.64 -1.25 3.91
C LEU A 68 6.47 -0.40 5.16
N ILE A 69 6.20 0.90 4.98
CA ILE A 69 5.95 1.84 6.08
C ILE A 69 4.80 2.76 5.67
N HIS A 70 3.77 2.87 6.51
CA HIS A 70 2.73 3.90 6.39
C HIS A 70 3.26 5.25 6.83
N VAL A 71 2.87 6.31 6.12
CA VAL A 71 3.38 7.66 6.35
C VAL A 71 2.25 8.67 6.43
N GLN A 72 2.31 9.51 7.45
CA GLN A 72 1.68 10.83 7.47
C GLN A 72 2.76 11.89 7.27
N ILE A 73 2.48 12.89 6.46
CA ILE A 73 3.32 14.04 6.14
C ILE A 73 2.64 15.30 6.70
N LYS A 74 3.42 16.11 7.42
CA LYS A 74 3.00 17.44 7.88
C LYS A 74 4.04 18.47 7.47
N THR A 75 3.56 19.55 6.86
CA THR A 75 4.43 20.51 6.20
C THR A 75 4.20 21.92 6.74
N GLY A 76 5.28 22.60 7.09
CA GLY A 76 5.29 23.99 7.50
C GLY A 76 5.19 24.22 9.01
N ASP A 77 5.66 25.39 9.44
CA ASP A 77 5.83 25.73 10.86
C ASP A 77 4.52 25.97 11.61
N GLY A 78 3.39 26.11 10.91
CA GLY A 78 2.07 26.30 11.54
C GLY A 78 1.64 25.15 12.47
N TYR A 79 2.28 23.98 12.36
CA TYR A 79 2.07 22.86 13.27
C TYR A 79 2.92 22.94 14.54
N ILE A 80 4.00 23.72 14.57
CA ILE A 80 4.94 23.76 15.69
C ILE A 80 4.29 24.47 16.89
N LYS A 81 4.23 23.78 18.03
CA LYS A 81 3.79 24.35 19.32
C LYS A 81 4.96 24.68 20.24
N LYS A 82 5.99 23.82 20.21
CA LYS A 82 7.22 23.99 20.98
C LYS A 82 8.36 23.32 20.23
N GLN A 83 9.57 23.87 20.32
CA GLN A 83 10.76 23.22 19.80
C GLN A 83 11.96 23.47 20.72
N ASP A 84 12.83 22.48 20.81
CA ASP A 84 14.13 22.60 21.49
C ASP A 84 15.23 21.89 20.65
N LYS A 85 16.41 21.71 21.25
CA LYS A 85 17.57 21.09 20.60
C LYS A 85 17.37 19.61 20.27
N GLN A 86 16.46 18.91 20.95
CA GLN A 86 16.24 17.47 20.81
C GLN A 86 14.96 17.14 20.05
N GLU A 87 13.88 17.89 20.27
CA GLU A 87 12.55 17.58 19.73
C GLU A 87 11.78 18.81 19.22
N ILE A 88 10.84 18.54 18.33
CA ILE A 88 9.83 19.49 17.84
C ILE A 88 8.46 18.91 18.19
N THR A 89 7.69 19.64 18.98
CA THR A 89 6.32 19.27 19.33
C THR A 89 5.34 19.90 18.35
N LEU A 90 4.59 19.05 17.68
CA LEU A 90 3.58 19.44 16.69
C LEU A 90 2.18 19.31 17.28
N GLY A 91 1.35 20.34 17.13
CA GLY A 91 -0.06 20.31 17.45
C GLY A 91 -0.87 19.85 16.25
N LEU A 92 -1.57 18.73 16.39
CA LEU A 92 -2.34 18.08 15.33
C LEU A 92 -3.75 17.76 15.82
N ASN A 93 -4.72 17.77 14.91
CA ASN A 93 -6.11 17.48 15.29
C ASN A 93 -6.37 15.97 15.37
N ASN A 94 -7.17 15.59 16.37
CA ASN A 94 -7.73 14.25 16.60
C ASN A 94 -6.65 13.17 16.79
N ILE A 95 -5.58 13.49 17.53
CA ILE A 95 -4.48 12.53 17.73
C ILE A 95 -4.87 11.31 18.56
N PRO A 96 -5.68 11.41 19.64
CA PRO A 96 -6.11 10.22 20.37
C PRO A 96 -6.82 9.20 19.47
N GLU A 97 -7.73 9.65 18.61
CA GLU A 97 -8.44 8.79 17.64
C GLU A 97 -7.50 8.20 16.59
N LYS A 98 -6.63 9.04 16.00
CA LYS A 98 -5.65 8.61 14.99
C LYS A 98 -4.63 7.63 15.55
N ARG A 99 -4.22 7.78 16.81
CA ARG A 99 -3.29 6.86 17.47
C ARG A 99 -3.88 5.46 17.60
N LEU A 100 -5.18 5.34 17.91
CA LEU A 100 -5.86 4.04 17.92
C LEU A 100 -5.81 3.38 16.54
N LEU A 101 -5.98 4.17 15.48
CA LEU A 101 -5.91 3.71 14.11
C LEU A 101 -4.48 3.29 13.71
N TRP A 102 -3.47 4.11 14.03
CA TRP A 102 -2.08 3.82 13.74
C TRP A 102 -1.55 2.60 14.51
N LYS A 103 -1.96 2.40 15.77
CA LYS A 103 -1.61 1.19 16.54
C LYS A 103 -2.16 -0.09 15.90
N LYS A 104 -3.38 -0.05 15.34
CA LYS A 104 -4.01 -1.18 14.63
C LYS A 104 -3.36 -1.51 13.30
N SER A 105 -2.58 -0.60 12.70
CA SER A 105 -1.94 -0.86 11.41
C SER A 105 -0.94 -2.02 11.51
N ALA A 106 -1.02 -2.95 10.56
CA ALA A 106 -0.07 -4.07 10.47
C ALA A 106 1.32 -3.63 10.01
N LEU A 107 1.44 -2.43 9.43
CA LEU A 107 2.71 -1.85 9.03
C LEU A 107 3.24 -0.91 10.12
N PRO A 108 4.56 -0.68 10.18
CA PRO A 108 5.09 0.49 10.87
C PRO A 108 4.44 1.76 10.34
N CYS A 109 4.18 2.71 11.23
CA CYS A 109 3.57 3.99 10.90
C CYS A 109 4.51 5.10 11.34
N ILE A 110 4.83 6.04 10.45
CA ILE A 110 5.66 7.19 10.79
C ILE A 110 4.98 8.50 10.43
N LEU A 111 5.30 9.54 11.19
CA LEU A 111 5.05 10.92 10.83
C LEU A 111 6.35 11.49 10.27
N ILE A 112 6.30 12.10 9.10
CA ILE A 112 7.38 12.90 8.54
C ILE A 112 6.97 14.36 8.65
N PHE A 113 7.76 15.14 9.38
CA PHE A 113 7.64 16.58 9.43
C PHE A 113 8.60 17.20 8.42
N VAL A 114 8.11 18.14 7.62
CA VAL A 114 8.89 18.87 6.62
C VAL A 114 8.67 20.36 6.84
N SER A 115 9.72 21.14 6.94
CA SER A 115 9.60 22.60 6.91
C SER A 115 10.83 23.24 6.27
N ARG A 116 10.88 24.57 6.24
CA ARG A 116 11.99 25.36 5.70
C ARG A 116 12.52 26.29 6.76
N ASP A 117 13.83 26.49 6.77
CA ASP A 117 14.44 27.57 7.55
C ASP A 117 14.20 28.94 6.88
N ASP A 118 14.60 30.02 7.55
CA ASP A 118 14.47 31.39 7.06
C ASP A 118 15.23 31.64 5.75
N LYS A 119 16.19 30.77 5.41
CA LYS A 119 16.96 30.81 4.16
C LYS A 119 16.32 29.98 3.05
N GLY A 120 15.17 29.35 3.31
CA GLY A 120 14.43 28.52 2.38
C GLY A 120 14.94 27.07 2.27
N HIS A 121 15.91 26.65 3.07
CA HIS A 121 16.41 25.28 3.06
C HIS A 121 15.45 24.35 3.79
N TYR A 122 15.17 23.20 3.18
CA TYR A 122 14.35 22.19 3.81
C TYR A 122 15.06 21.52 4.98
N TYR A 123 14.33 21.36 6.08
CA TYR A 123 14.67 20.43 7.14
C TYR A 123 13.52 19.45 7.35
N SER A 124 13.86 18.18 7.63
CA SER A 124 12.85 17.16 7.82
C SER A 124 13.29 16.07 8.79
N TYR A 125 12.33 15.64 9.59
CA TYR A 125 12.52 14.67 10.67
C TYR A 125 11.32 13.72 10.72
N TRP A 126 11.48 12.58 11.39
CA TRP A 126 10.40 11.60 11.51
C TRP A 126 10.25 11.00 12.91
N SER A 127 9.05 10.52 13.22
CA SER A 127 8.75 9.78 14.46
C SER A 127 7.90 8.54 14.19
N ASP A 128 8.09 7.52 15.01
CA ASP A 128 7.29 6.30 14.99
C ASP A 128 5.94 6.54 15.69
N LEU A 129 4.86 6.55 14.92
CA LEU A 129 3.50 6.76 15.40
C LEU A 129 2.94 5.58 16.20
N LYS A 130 3.64 4.44 16.23
CA LYS A 130 3.27 3.31 17.10
C LYS A 130 4.00 3.33 18.43
N SER A 131 5.03 4.17 18.57
CA SER A 131 5.77 4.33 19.82
C SER A 131 5.05 5.27 20.78
N ASP A 132 4.91 4.86 22.03
CA ASP A 132 4.31 5.71 23.07
C ASP A 132 5.17 6.96 23.36
N SER A 133 6.48 6.89 23.12
CA SER A 133 7.41 8.03 23.27
C SER A 133 7.12 9.22 22.34
N THR A 134 6.38 8.99 21.26
CA THR A 134 5.96 10.03 20.31
C THR A 134 4.86 10.93 20.89
N TYR A 135 4.17 10.50 21.94
CA TYR A 135 3.00 11.21 22.48
C TYR A 135 3.35 11.93 23.78
N VAL A 136 2.81 13.14 23.95
CA VAL A 136 2.98 13.90 25.20
C VAL A 136 2.13 13.29 26.33
N SER A 137 0.90 12.88 26.00
CA SER A 137 0.01 12.11 26.86
C SER A 137 -1.05 11.40 26.00
N ASP A 138 -1.85 10.51 26.60
CA ASP A 138 -2.88 9.76 25.87
C ASP A 138 -4.03 10.62 25.35
N THR A 139 -4.30 11.75 25.98
CA THR A 139 -5.35 12.71 25.60
C THR A 139 -4.83 13.89 24.79
N SER A 140 -3.51 14.04 24.66
CA SER A 140 -2.91 15.20 24.00
C SER A 140 -3.08 15.13 22.48
N ASN A 141 -3.35 16.29 21.90
CA ASN A 141 -3.26 16.54 20.46
C ASN A 141 -1.84 16.83 19.98
N ASN A 142 -0.84 16.69 20.85
CA ASN A 142 0.54 16.99 20.54
C ASN A 142 1.36 15.72 20.31
N VAL A 143 2.18 15.74 19.27
CA VAL A 143 3.15 14.68 18.95
C VAL A 143 4.56 15.23 18.89
N LYS A 144 5.53 14.43 19.32
CA LYS A 144 6.95 14.75 19.35
C LYS A 144 7.64 14.22 18.10
N VAL A 145 8.41 15.08 17.45
CA VAL A 145 9.31 14.74 16.35
C VAL A 145 10.75 14.92 16.80
N PHE A 146 11.50 13.81 16.88
CA PHE A 146 12.86 13.83 17.39
C PHE A 146 13.86 14.26 16.31
N ARG A 147 14.65 15.30 16.56
CA ARG A 147 15.62 15.85 15.59
C ARG A 147 16.74 14.86 15.20
N LYS A 148 17.03 13.88 16.07
CA LYS A 148 17.97 12.78 15.75
C LYS A 148 17.48 11.91 14.58
N ASN A 149 16.17 11.82 14.39
CA ASN A 149 15.53 11.02 13.35
C ASN A 149 15.40 11.84 12.06
N ARG A 150 16.55 12.13 11.45
CA ARG A 150 16.66 12.90 10.21
C ARG A 150 16.00 12.17 9.03
N PHE A 151 15.26 12.90 8.19
CA PHE A 151 14.71 12.42 6.91
C PHE A 151 15.26 13.27 5.76
N PHE A 152 16.47 12.94 5.29
CA PHE A 152 17.18 13.69 4.25
C PHE A 152 17.75 12.77 3.18
N ARG A 153 18.17 13.32 2.04
CA ARG A 153 18.75 12.55 0.92
C ARG A 153 19.95 11.68 1.31
N SER A 154 20.61 11.98 2.42
CA SER A 154 21.82 11.29 2.84
C SER A 154 21.60 9.81 3.23
N PRO A 155 22.51 8.89 2.86
CA PRO A 155 22.33 7.44 3.07
C PRO A 155 22.18 7.00 4.53
N GLU A 156 22.78 7.69 5.49
CA GLU A 156 22.70 7.34 6.91
C GLU A 156 21.27 7.45 7.47
N CYS A 157 20.41 8.24 6.82
CA CYS A 157 19.00 8.37 7.19
C CYS A 157 18.17 7.11 6.84
N LYS A 158 18.70 6.22 5.99
CA LYS A 158 18.02 4.98 5.57
C LYS A 158 17.99 3.92 6.67
N GLY A 159 19.07 3.81 7.45
CA GLY A 159 19.33 2.69 8.38
C GLY A 159 18.21 2.49 9.41
N PRO A 160 17.81 3.54 10.15
CA PRO A 160 16.73 3.46 11.12
C PRO A 160 15.39 3.00 10.51
N LEU A 161 15.00 3.54 9.35
CA LEU A 161 13.77 3.16 8.67
C LEU A 161 13.83 1.73 8.10
N ARG A 162 14.99 1.28 7.62
CA ARG A 162 15.20 -0.13 7.26
C ARG A 162 14.97 -1.03 8.46
N LYS A 163 15.57 -0.72 9.62
CA LYS A 163 15.36 -1.48 10.86
C LYS A 163 13.89 -1.46 11.29
N LEU A 164 13.24 -0.31 11.22
CA LEU A 164 11.82 -0.18 11.54
C LEU A 164 10.96 -1.08 10.64
N SER A 165 11.28 -1.15 9.35
CA SER A 165 10.60 -2.07 8.44
C SER A 165 10.90 -3.55 8.71
N ARG A 166 11.91 -3.91 9.51
CA ARG A 166 12.20 -5.32 9.83
C ARG A 166 11.07 -6.01 10.59
N SER A 167 10.25 -5.29 11.33
CA SER A 167 9.02 -5.84 11.91
C SER A 167 8.00 -6.25 10.85
N SER A 168 8.06 -5.69 9.63
CA SER A 168 7.29 -6.17 8.47
C SER A 168 7.92 -7.41 7.80
N HIS A 169 9.14 -7.84 8.21
CA HIS A 169 9.83 -9.02 7.68
C HIS A 169 9.32 -10.36 8.26
N GLY A 170 8.35 -10.38 9.18
CA GLY A 170 7.60 -11.61 9.50
C GLY A 170 6.93 -12.26 8.27
N TYR A 171 6.88 -11.53 7.14
CA TYR A 171 6.41 -11.97 5.82
C TYR A 171 7.54 -12.49 4.88
N ILE A 172 8.72 -12.86 5.40
CA ILE A 172 9.89 -13.33 4.62
C ILE A 172 9.55 -14.52 3.69
N ASN A 173 8.66 -15.43 4.10
CA ASN A 173 8.20 -16.52 3.23
C ASN A 173 6.97 -16.10 2.43
N LYS A 174 7.18 -15.28 1.39
CA LYS A 174 6.13 -15.05 0.40
C LYS A 174 5.90 -16.35 -0.37
N PRO A 175 4.65 -16.84 -0.48
CA PRO A 175 4.36 -17.97 -1.34
C PRO A 175 4.88 -17.71 -2.74
N VAL A 176 5.58 -18.69 -3.32
CA VAL A 176 6.06 -18.62 -4.70
C VAL A 176 5.00 -19.24 -5.60
N ILE A 177 4.49 -18.45 -6.54
CA ILE A 177 3.58 -18.92 -7.58
C ILE A 177 4.37 -19.02 -8.87
N ASP A 178 4.59 -20.25 -9.30
CA ASP A 178 5.24 -20.56 -10.56
C ASP A 178 4.22 -21.07 -11.58
N LEU A 179 3.74 -20.17 -12.44
CA LEU A 179 2.85 -20.53 -13.55
C LEU A 179 3.59 -21.27 -14.69
N ALA A 180 4.91 -21.50 -14.59
CA ALA A 180 5.61 -22.38 -15.52
C ALA A 180 5.38 -23.86 -15.20
N LYS A 181 4.98 -24.19 -13.96
CA LYS A 181 4.78 -25.57 -13.48
C LYS A 181 3.31 -25.95 -13.26
N TYR A 182 2.43 -24.99 -12.98
CA TYR A 182 1.00 -25.23 -12.76
C TYR A 182 0.13 -24.34 -13.63
N ASP A 183 -0.93 -24.93 -14.18
CA ASP A 183 -2.04 -24.27 -14.87
C ASP A 183 -2.80 -23.30 -13.94
N SER A 184 -3.54 -22.33 -14.49
CA SER A 184 -4.27 -21.43 -13.59
C SER A 184 -5.47 -22.15 -12.99
N LEU A 185 -5.59 -22.02 -11.67
CA LEU A 185 -6.64 -22.66 -10.86
C LEU A 185 -6.74 -24.18 -11.06
N HIS A 186 -5.62 -24.91 -11.03
CA HIS A 186 -5.60 -26.38 -11.14
C HIS A 186 -6.25 -26.91 -12.43
N GLY A 187 -6.10 -26.19 -13.55
CA GLY A 187 -6.49 -26.64 -14.89
C GLY A 187 -7.85 -26.13 -15.33
N LEU A 188 -8.54 -25.40 -14.45
CA LEU A 188 -9.86 -24.84 -14.75
C LEU A 188 -9.78 -23.61 -15.67
N ILE A 189 -8.66 -22.90 -15.69
CA ILE A 189 -8.43 -21.77 -16.58
C ILE A 189 -7.00 -21.78 -17.11
N GLU A 190 -6.77 -21.19 -18.29
CA GLU A 190 -5.45 -21.07 -18.92
C GLU A 190 -4.53 -20.09 -18.15
N PRO A 191 -3.26 -20.45 -17.84
CA PRO A 191 -2.33 -19.62 -17.05
C PRO A 191 -1.82 -18.36 -17.77
N LYS A 192 -2.56 -17.89 -18.76
CA LYS A 192 -2.24 -16.76 -19.64
C LYS A 192 -3.52 -16.13 -20.16
N LEU A 193 -3.42 -14.89 -20.61
CA LEU A 193 -4.53 -14.26 -21.34
C LEU A 193 -4.77 -14.99 -22.68
N PRO A 194 -6.03 -15.28 -23.04
CA PRO A 194 -6.37 -15.97 -24.29
C PRO A 194 -6.01 -15.13 -25.52
N GLY A 195 -5.85 -15.76 -26.68
CA GLY A 195 -5.57 -15.10 -27.96
C GLY A 195 -4.09 -14.82 -28.23
N GLY A 196 -3.78 -14.55 -29.50
CA GLY A 196 -2.42 -14.24 -30.00
C GLY A 196 -2.05 -12.76 -29.91
N LEU A 197 -0.89 -12.40 -30.50
CA LEU A 197 -0.39 -11.02 -30.55
C LEU A 197 -1.31 -10.05 -31.30
N ASN A 198 -2.09 -10.56 -32.25
CA ASN A 198 -3.00 -9.75 -33.09
C ASN A 198 -4.29 -9.34 -32.37
N VAL A 199 -4.51 -9.80 -31.13
CA VAL A 199 -5.72 -9.52 -30.36
C VAL A 199 -5.41 -8.43 -29.32
N PRO A 200 -6.18 -7.31 -29.27
CA PRO A 200 -5.94 -6.25 -28.30
C PRO A 200 -5.92 -6.73 -26.85
N LEU A 201 -4.96 -6.26 -26.05
CA LEU A 201 -4.78 -6.69 -24.65
C LEU A 201 -6.06 -6.58 -23.81
N LYS A 202 -6.81 -5.49 -23.98
CA LYS A 202 -8.09 -5.28 -23.28
C LYS A 202 -9.11 -6.38 -23.60
N TYR A 203 -9.18 -6.82 -24.85
CA TYR A 203 -10.08 -7.90 -25.27
C TYR A 203 -9.65 -9.22 -24.63
N ARG A 204 -8.35 -9.54 -24.70
CA ARG A 204 -7.79 -10.73 -24.06
C ARG A 204 -8.07 -10.75 -22.54
N ALA A 205 -7.92 -9.60 -21.89
CA ALA A 205 -8.18 -9.43 -20.46
C ALA A 205 -9.66 -9.58 -20.09
N ILE A 206 -10.60 -9.02 -20.86
CA ILE A 206 -12.03 -9.16 -20.56
C ILE A 206 -12.50 -10.60 -20.77
N GLU A 207 -12.01 -11.31 -21.79
CA GLU A 207 -12.35 -12.71 -22.01
C GLU A 207 -11.85 -13.59 -20.86
N PHE A 208 -10.59 -13.41 -20.43
CA PHE A 208 -10.09 -14.07 -19.22
C PHE A 208 -10.95 -13.73 -17.99
N TYR A 209 -11.30 -12.45 -17.80
CA TYR A 209 -12.07 -12.01 -16.63
C TYR A 209 -13.49 -12.55 -16.60
N LYS A 210 -14.15 -12.69 -17.77
CA LYS A 210 -15.47 -13.33 -17.89
C LYS A 210 -15.40 -14.79 -17.51
N GLU A 211 -14.37 -15.50 -17.99
CA GLU A 211 -14.19 -16.91 -17.67
C GLU A 211 -13.86 -17.12 -16.19
N TRP A 212 -12.96 -16.30 -15.65
CA TRP A 212 -12.66 -16.31 -14.23
C TRP A 212 -13.89 -15.98 -13.36
N LYS A 213 -14.76 -15.07 -13.81
CA LYS A 213 -16.06 -14.80 -13.17
C LYS A 213 -16.99 -16.01 -13.20
N ARG A 214 -17.04 -16.76 -14.30
CA ARG A 214 -17.88 -17.96 -14.45
C ARG A 214 -17.43 -19.08 -13.52
N ILE A 215 -16.12 -19.30 -13.43
CA ILE A 215 -15.51 -20.34 -12.58
C ILE A 215 -15.58 -19.95 -11.10
N GLY A 216 -15.33 -18.67 -10.79
CA GLY A 216 -15.24 -18.17 -9.43
C GLY A 216 -13.83 -18.28 -8.84
N ALA A 217 -13.72 -17.94 -7.55
CA ALA A 217 -12.48 -18.02 -6.79
C ALA A 217 -12.78 -18.30 -5.31
N VAL A 218 -11.95 -19.11 -4.67
CA VAL A 218 -12.08 -19.46 -3.25
C VAL A 218 -10.74 -19.24 -2.57
N ASN A 219 -10.69 -18.34 -1.59
CA ASN A 219 -9.51 -18.16 -0.78
C ASN A 219 -9.55 -19.07 0.47
N PRO A 220 -8.45 -19.72 0.86
CA PRO A 220 -8.41 -20.60 2.03
C PRO A 220 -8.81 -19.91 3.35
N CYS A 221 -8.59 -18.60 3.48
CA CYS A 221 -8.88 -17.84 4.69
C CYS A 221 -10.25 -17.13 4.65
N PHE A 222 -10.76 -16.81 3.46
CA PHE A 222 -11.96 -15.97 3.31
C PHE A 222 -13.13 -16.65 2.63
N GLY A 223 -12.95 -17.88 2.14
CA GLY A 223 -13.95 -18.58 1.34
C GLY A 223 -14.15 -17.90 -0.01
N ASN A 224 -15.41 -17.83 -0.47
CA ASN A 224 -15.75 -17.35 -1.80
C ASN A 224 -15.34 -15.88 -2.02
N VAL A 225 -14.57 -15.64 -3.08
CA VAL A 225 -14.19 -14.31 -3.57
C VAL A 225 -14.95 -14.01 -4.85
N ILE A 226 -15.74 -12.94 -4.80
CA ILE A 226 -16.63 -12.52 -5.88
C ILE A 226 -15.81 -11.80 -6.96
N ILE A 227 -15.81 -12.38 -8.16
CA ILE A 227 -15.22 -11.78 -9.36
C ILE A 227 -16.36 -11.15 -10.17
N ASN A 228 -16.45 -9.83 -10.22
CA ASN A 228 -17.56 -9.14 -10.89
C ASN A 228 -17.16 -7.76 -11.44
N ARG A 229 -18.16 -6.95 -11.83
CA ARG A 229 -17.96 -5.60 -12.34
C ARG A 229 -17.24 -4.67 -11.36
N THR A 230 -17.22 -4.94 -10.05
CA THR A 230 -16.53 -4.11 -9.05
C THR A 230 -15.03 -4.08 -9.32
N GLY A 231 -14.37 -5.25 -9.42
CA GLY A 231 -12.95 -5.33 -9.74
C GLY A 231 -12.63 -4.81 -11.13
N TRP A 232 -13.44 -5.17 -12.14
CA TRP A 232 -13.24 -4.69 -13.51
C TRP A 232 -13.33 -3.17 -13.62
N SER A 233 -14.39 -2.56 -13.09
CA SER A 233 -14.58 -1.10 -13.11
C SER A 233 -13.45 -0.37 -12.38
N HIS A 234 -12.96 -0.94 -11.28
CA HIS A 234 -11.83 -0.36 -10.57
C HIS A 234 -10.55 -0.44 -11.40
N ILE A 235 -10.29 -1.58 -12.05
CA ILE A 235 -9.12 -1.74 -12.91
C ILE A 235 -9.16 -0.76 -14.09
N THR A 236 -10.33 -0.54 -14.69
CA THR A 236 -10.50 0.25 -15.91
C THR A 236 -11.07 1.65 -15.68
N ARG A 237 -10.97 2.21 -14.47
CA ARG A 237 -11.49 3.54 -14.15
C ARG A 237 -10.84 4.63 -15.03
N LYS A 238 -11.60 5.66 -15.39
CA LYS A 238 -11.24 6.66 -16.41
C LYS A 238 -9.95 7.44 -16.08
N ASP A 239 -9.70 7.68 -14.79
CA ASP A 239 -8.56 8.42 -14.26
C ASP A 239 -7.29 7.56 -14.12
N ARG A 240 -7.36 6.25 -14.37
CA ARG A 240 -6.21 5.36 -14.18
C ARG A 240 -5.25 5.46 -15.36
N PRO A 241 -3.94 5.66 -15.13
CA PRO A 241 -2.95 5.67 -16.20
C PRO A 241 -2.97 4.38 -17.02
N MET A 242 -2.90 4.49 -18.35
CA MET A 242 -3.03 3.35 -19.27
C MET A 242 -2.02 2.23 -18.95
N GLY A 243 -0.76 2.57 -18.68
CA GLY A 243 0.25 1.57 -18.30
C GLY A 243 -0.10 0.77 -17.03
N ARG A 244 -0.81 1.37 -16.07
CA ARG A 244 -1.31 0.65 -14.87
C ARG A 244 -2.47 -0.28 -15.20
N ILE A 245 -3.32 0.12 -16.15
CA ILE A 245 -4.41 -0.73 -16.66
C ILE A 245 -3.81 -1.96 -17.36
N GLU A 246 -2.88 -1.75 -18.29
CA GLU A 246 -2.22 -2.82 -19.05
C GLU A 246 -1.44 -3.79 -18.15
N THR A 247 -0.75 -3.25 -17.14
CA THR A 247 -0.08 -4.07 -16.12
C THR A 247 -1.10 -4.92 -15.36
N SER A 248 -2.21 -4.32 -14.90
CA SER A 248 -3.26 -5.05 -14.18
C SER A 248 -3.86 -6.16 -15.03
N PHE A 249 -4.12 -5.90 -16.32
CA PHE A 249 -4.59 -6.89 -17.28
C PHE A 249 -3.64 -8.08 -17.39
N SER A 250 -2.35 -7.80 -17.55
CA SER A 250 -1.31 -8.84 -17.66
C SER A 250 -1.17 -9.68 -16.38
N LEU A 251 -1.62 -9.15 -15.24
CA LEU A 251 -1.52 -9.80 -13.94
C LEU A 251 -2.74 -10.65 -13.56
N LEU A 252 -3.84 -10.60 -14.32
CA LEU A 252 -5.08 -11.33 -13.99
C LEU A 252 -4.88 -12.86 -13.82
N PRO A 253 -4.10 -13.56 -14.66
CA PRO A 253 -3.84 -15.00 -14.47
C PRO A 253 -3.10 -15.32 -13.16
N TYR A 254 -2.25 -14.41 -12.70
CA TYR A 254 -1.56 -14.56 -11.43
C TYR A 254 -2.47 -14.20 -10.26
N ALA A 255 -3.34 -13.20 -10.43
CA ALA A 255 -4.32 -12.83 -9.43
C ALA A 255 -5.25 -13.99 -9.08
N SER A 256 -5.69 -14.76 -10.09
CA SER A 256 -6.53 -15.93 -9.86
C SER A 256 -5.83 -16.98 -9.01
N ARG A 257 -4.55 -17.31 -9.25
CA ARG A 257 -3.78 -18.21 -8.39
C ARG A 257 -3.52 -17.63 -6.99
N ILE A 258 -3.11 -16.37 -6.91
CA ILE A 258 -2.84 -15.71 -5.61
C ILE A 258 -4.05 -15.82 -4.70
N ILE A 259 -5.25 -15.58 -5.23
CA ILE A 259 -6.48 -15.67 -4.44
C ILE A 259 -6.70 -17.08 -3.90
N ASN A 260 -6.40 -18.12 -4.66
CA ASN A 260 -6.73 -19.49 -4.28
C ASN A 260 -5.63 -20.19 -3.48
N ASP A 261 -4.37 -19.79 -3.65
CA ASP A 261 -3.23 -20.50 -3.07
C ASP A 261 -2.66 -19.79 -1.83
N VAL A 262 -2.86 -18.47 -1.70
CA VAL A 262 -2.21 -17.68 -0.65
C VAL A 262 -3.07 -17.61 0.61
N THR A 263 -2.51 -18.13 1.70
CA THR A 263 -3.06 -18.05 3.06
C THR A 263 -2.55 -16.84 3.85
N SER A 264 -1.40 -16.29 3.46
CA SER A 264 -0.82 -15.11 4.12
C SER A 264 -1.46 -13.82 3.59
N TRP A 265 -2.15 -13.08 4.46
CA TRP A 265 -2.85 -11.86 4.10
C TRP A 265 -2.57 -10.71 5.08
N ARG A 266 -2.99 -9.49 4.71
CA ARG A 266 -2.95 -8.30 5.58
C ARG A 266 -4.12 -7.37 5.31
N THR A 267 -4.57 -6.63 6.30
CA THR A 267 -5.48 -5.50 6.07
C THR A 267 -4.70 -4.30 5.53
N LEU A 268 -5.21 -3.66 4.47
CA LEU A 268 -4.61 -2.53 3.76
C LEU A 268 -5.21 -1.18 4.15
N THR A 269 -6.46 -1.17 4.62
CA THR A 269 -7.17 0.05 5.04
C THR A 269 -7.84 -0.17 6.39
N SER A 270 -8.15 0.90 7.10
CA SER A 270 -8.98 0.79 8.29
C SER A 270 -10.38 0.32 7.93
N ILE A 271 -11.07 -0.26 8.91
CA ILE A 271 -12.47 -0.67 8.75
C ILE A 271 -13.35 0.58 8.73
N ARG A 272 -14.05 0.81 7.63
CA ARG A 272 -15.04 1.88 7.46
C ARG A 272 -16.42 1.37 7.83
N LYS A 273 -17.09 2.06 8.77
CA LYS A 273 -18.46 1.76 9.19
C LYS A 273 -19.45 2.60 8.38
N TYR A 274 -20.51 1.97 7.88
CA TYR A 274 -21.66 2.62 7.27
C TYR A 274 -22.92 2.18 8.02
N ASP A 275 -23.60 3.10 8.72
CA ASP A 275 -24.68 2.78 9.67
C ASP A 275 -26.02 3.49 9.39
N LYS A 276 -26.21 4.04 8.17
CA LYS A 276 -27.45 4.73 7.77
C LYS A 276 -27.90 4.40 6.34
N ARG A 277 -27.73 3.16 5.92
CA ARG A 277 -28.20 2.70 4.60
C ARG A 277 -29.67 2.29 4.68
N GLN A 278 -30.40 2.46 3.56
CA GLN A 278 -31.82 2.08 3.45
C GLN A 278 -32.06 0.59 3.74
N ASP A 279 -31.03 -0.25 3.66
CA ASP A 279 -31.11 -1.69 3.89
C ASP A 279 -31.14 -2.09 5.38
N LYS A 280 -31.17 -1.16 6.34
CA LYS A 280 -31.17 -1.43 7.81
C LYS A 280 -29.97 -2.26 8.31
N HIS A 281 -28.87 -2.31 7.55
CA HIS A 281 -27.66 -3.02 7.97
C HIS A 281 -26.57 -2.04 8.41
N ILE A 282 -25.83 -2.40 9.46
CA ILE A 282 -24.51 -1.80 9.72
C ILE A 282 -23.50 -2.55 8.87
N THR A 283 -22.82 -1.83 7.98
CA THR A 283 -21.87 -2.40 7.03
C THR A 283 -20.46 -1.94 7.36
N TYR A 284 -19.54 -2.88 7.56
CA TYR A 284 -18.11 -2.64 7.76
C TYR A 284 -17.35 -3.00 6.48
N VAL A 285 -16.52 -2.09 5.97
CA VAL A 285 -15.74 -2.30 4.74
C VAL A 285 -14.26 -2.08 5.01
N ASP A 286 -13.43 -3.03 4.58
CA ASP A 286 -11.97 -2.90 4.56
C ASP A 286 -11.38 -3.54 3.30
N PHE A 287 -10.09 -3.30 3.07
CA PHE A 287 -9.34 -3.91 1.98
C PHE A 287 -8.27 -4.85 2.52
N ILE A 288 -8.05 -5.96 1.83
CA ILE A 288 -7.12 -7.01 2.21
C ILE A 288 -6.11 -7.21 1.09
N GLY A 289 -4.83 -7.35 1.44
CA GLY A 289 -3.75 -7.63 0.52
C GLY A 289 -3.28 -9.08 0.64
N LEU A 290 -3.27 -9.78 -0.49
CA LEU A 290 -2.58 -11.05 -0.69
C LEU A 290 -1.33 -10.79 -1.51
N THR A 291 -0.19 -11.32 -1.10
CA THR A 291 1.10 -11.03 -1.75
C THR A 291 1.86 -12.31 -2.03
N ALA A 292 2.35 -12.47 -3.26
CA ALA A 292 3.15 -13.61 -3.67
C ALA A 292 4.35 -13.17 -4.51
N LYS A 293 5.39 -14.00 -4.51
CA LYS A 293 6.47 -13.92 -5.50
C LYS A 293 6.04 -14.76 -6.70
N VAL A 294 5.93 -14.12 -7.86
CA VAL A 294 5.45 -14.75 -9.09
C VAL A 294 6.61 -14.96 -10.04
N ILE A 295 6.76 -16.18 -10.56
CA ILE A 295 7.69 -16.49 -11.64
C ILE A 295 6.95 -16.33 -12.98
N ILE A 296 7.36 -15.32 -13.76
CA ILE A 296 6.78 -15.03 -15.07
C ILE A 296 7.68 -15.66 -16.13
N LYS A 297 7.08 -16.50 -16.99
CA LYS A 297 7.78 -17.11 -18.13
C LYS A 297 8.40 -16.00 -18.99
N ASN A 298 9.70 -16.09 -19.24
CA ASN A 298 10.51 -15.16 -20.03
C ASN A 298 10.68 -13.73 -19.45
N ARG A 299 10.30 -13.48 -18.19
CA ARG A 299 10.41 -12.13 -17.57
C ARG A 299 11.06 -12.14 -16.17
N GLY A 300 11.49 -13.30 -15.68
CA GLY A 300 12.03 -13.48 -14.34
C GLY A 300 10.95 -13.50 -13.25
N SER A 301 11.33 -13.29 -11.99
CA SER A 301 10.38 -13.24 -10.88
C SER A 301 10.03 -11.81 -10.47
N THR A 302 8.76 -11.54 -10.17
CA THR A 302 8.28 -10.25 -9.67
C THR A 302 7.39 -10.45 -8.45
N GLU A 303 7.18 -9.40 -7.66
CA GLU A 303 6.20 -9.41 -6.59
C GLU A 303 4.85 -8.95 -7.13
N VAL A 304 3.78 -9.67 -6.78
CA VAL A 304 2.42 -9.32 -7.16
C VAL A 304 1.55 -9.23 -5.92
N MET A 305 0.79 -8.14 -5.82
CA MET A 305 -0.21 -7.97 -4.78
C MET A 305 -1.61 -7.98 -5.38
N VAL A 306 -2.47 -8.84 -4.84
CA VAL A 306 -3.91 -8.80 -5.06
C VAL A 306 -4.57 -8.07 -3.91
N VAL A 307 -5.46 -7.15 -4.24
CA VAL A 307 -6.31 -6.45 -3.30
C VAL A 307 -7.71 -7.02 -3.37
N LEU A 308 -8.23 -7.42 -2.23
CA LEU A 308 -9.62 -7.81 -2.02
C LEU A 308 -10.34 -6.71 -1.26
N LYS A 309 -11.59 -6.44 -1.63
CA LYS A 309 -12.51 -5.63 -0.84
C LYS A 309 -13.32 -6.59 0.03
N ARG A 310 -13.40 -6.38 1.33
CA ARG A 310 -14.24 -7.15 2.23
C ARG A 310 -15.34 -6.27 2.81
N GLU A 311 -16.53 -6.84 2.90
CA GLU A 311 -17.72 -6.23 3.50
C GLU A 311 -18.34 -7.20 4.49
N THR A 312 -18.54 -6.73 5.72
CA THR A 312 -19.18 -7.47 6.81
C THR A 312 -20.46 -6.73 7.18
N LYS A 313 -21.62 -7.35 6.96
CA LYS A 313 -22.92 -6.77 7.32
C LYS A 313 -23.52 -7.43 8.56
N PHE A 314 -24.08 -6.60 9.43
CA PHE A 314 -24.88 -7.00 10.59
C PHE A 314 -26.31 -6.47 10.42
N LEU A 315 -27.30 -7.31 10.70
CA LEU A 315 -28.71 -6.94 10.67
C LEU A 315 -29.02 -6.06 11.90
N ASP A 316 -29.61 -4.89 11.70
CA ASP A 316 -30.03 -3.94 12.75
C ASP A 316 -28.94 -3.58 13.79
N GLY A 317 -27.66 -3.75 13.43
CA GLY A 317 -26.54 -3.47 14.34
C GLY A 317 -26.40 -4.45 15.51
N ASP A 318 -27.19 -5.53 15.53
CA ASP A 318 -27.03 -6.60 16.51
C ASP A 318 -25.79 -7.44 16.17
N LEU A 319 -24.72 -7.19 16.93
CA LEU A 319 -23.44 -7.89 16.82
C LEU A 319 -23.55 -9.37 17.21
N ASN A 320 -24.69 -9.81 17.78
CA ASN A 320 -24.95 -11.22 18.09
C ASN A 320 -25.51 -12.00 16.90
N THR A 321 -25.96 -11.32 15.84
CA THR A 321 -26.40 -11.98 14.60
C THR A 321 -25.19 -12.44 13.78
N LYS A 322 -25.30 -13.61 13.14
CA LYS A 322 -24.24 -14.14 12.28
C LYS A 322 -24.00 -13.17 11.12
N PRO A 323 -22.79 -12.58 11.00
CA PRO A 323 -22.55 -11.56 10.00
C PRO A 323 -22.55 -12.14 8.58
N ILE A 324 -23.04 -11.34 7.62
CA ILE A 324 -22.92 -11.65 6.19
C ILE A 324 -21.60 -11.08 5.71
N ASN A 325 -20.63 -11.96 5.44
CA ASN A 325 -19.34 -11.60 4.88
C ASN A 325 -19.34 -11.76 3.36
N ARG A 326 -18.89 -10.72 2.66
CA ARG A 326 -18.67 -10.74 1.21
C ARG A 326 -17.29 -10.21 0.91
N VAL A 327 -16.57 -10.91 0.05
CA VAL A 327 -15.23 -10.53 -0.38
C VAL A 327 -15.23 -10.44 -1.90
N TRP A 328 -14.72 -9.34 -2.45
CA TRP A 328 -14.60 -9.14 -3.89
C TRP A 328 -13.13 -9.01 -4.28
N PHE A 329 -12.79 -9.53 -5.45
CA PHE A 329 -11.58 -9.07 -6.12
C PHE A 329 -11.71 -7.58 -6.47
N TYR A 330 -10.70 -6.79 -6.09
CA TYR A 330 -10.71 -5.34 -6.29
C TYR A 330 -9.67 -4.90 -7.32
N THR A 331 -8.40 -5.29 -7.14
CA THR A 331 -7.33 -4.97 -8.08
C THR A 331 -6.12 -5.90 -7.94
N VAL A 332 -5.20 -5.83 -8.91
CA VAL A 332 -3.90 -6.49 -8.86
C VAL A 332 -2.82 -5.56 -9.41
N TYR A 333 -1.64 -5.57 -8.82
CA TYR A 333 -0.51 -4.76 -9.27
C TYR A 333 0.85 -5.33 -8.81
N GLU A 334 1.93 -4.86 -9.44
CA GLU A 334 3.31 -5.11 -8.99
C GLU A 334 3.71 -4.01 -7.98
N PRO A 335 3.91 -4.35 -6.68
CA PRO A 335 4.39 -3.38 -5.70
C PRO A 335 5.77 -2.85 -6.10
N GLY A 336 5.96 -1.53 -6.05
CA GLY A 336 7.26 -0.94 -6.33
C GLY A 336 7.62 -0.74 -7.81
N ARG A 337 6.68 -0.78 -8.75
CA ARG A 337 6.89 -0.09 -10.04
C ARG A 337 6.47 1.37 -9.93
N GLY A 338 7.45 2.20 -9.56
CA GLY A 338 7.39 3.63 -9.83
C GLY A 338 7.85 3.86 -11.27
N LYS A 339 6.88 4.00 -12.17
CA LYS A 339 6.82 4.89 -13.33
C LYS A 339 5.50 4.64 -14.02
#